data_AF-A0A351TQP9-F1
#
_entry.id   AF-A0A351TQP9-F1
#
_cell.length_a   1.000
_cell.length_b   1.000
_cell.length_c   1.000
_cell.angle_alpha   90.00
_cell.angle_beta   90.00
_cell.angle_gamma   90.00
#
_symmetry.space_group_name_H-M   'P 1'
#
loop_
_entity.id
_entity.type
_entity.pdbx_description
1 polymer ?
#
loop_
_entity_poly.entity_id
_entity_poly.type
_entity_poly.pdbx_seq_one_letter_code
_entity_poly.pdbx_strand_id
1 'polypeptide(L)'
;MEEKEISRAVVKRLPRYYRYLGDLLESGVERISSNELSEKMQVTASQIRQDLNNFGGFGQQGYGYNVEYLYNEIGKILGLDRQHNFIIVGAGNLGRALGNYLNFERRGFIFRGIFDCNPELVGMKVRDVSVMPMEEMERFVRENNIDIAVLTIPKTGAVPVAEKLVQNGIRAIWNFAHVDLNVPEGIQVENVHLSDSLMKLSYNIRRGQKPEEFEDGGT
;
A
#
# COMPACT_ATOMS: atom_id res chain seq x y z
N MET A 1 -1.11 27.27 -11.88
CA MET A 1 -0.69 26.05 -12.58
C MET A 1 -1.86 25.09 -12.47
N GLU A 2 -2.45 24.71 -13.59
CA GLU A 2 -3.52 23.70 -13.59
C GLU A 2 -2.92 22.38 -13.07
N GLU A 3 -3.38 21.93 -11.90
CA GLU A 3 -3.12 20.57 -11.44
C GLU A 3 -3.79 19.64 -12.45
N LYS A 4 -3.01 19.09 -13.39
CA LYS A 4 -3.47 17.97 -14.21
C LYS A 4 -3.86 16.87 -13.23
N GLU A 5 -5.14 16.55 -13.19
CA GLU A 5 -5.66 15.47 -12.35
C GLU A 5 -4.98 14.15 -12.77
N ILE A 6 -4.01 13.71 -11.98
CA ILE A 6 -3.17 12.57 -12.32
C ILE A 6 -4.04 11.32 -12.21
N SER A 7 -4.07 10.51 -13.28
CA SER A 7 -4.88 9.30 -13.30
C SER A 7 -4.55 8.39 -12.13
N ARG A 8 -5.59 7.88 -11.45
CA ARG A 8 -5.46 6.87 -10.39
C ARG A 8 -4.63 5.66 -10.82
N ALA A 9 -4.65 5.30 -12.11
CA ALA A 9 -3.85 4.21 -12.65
C ALA A 9 -2.33 4.48 -12.58
N VAL A 10 -1.92 5.74 -12.77
CA VAL A 10 -0.52 6.18 -12.64
C VAL A 10 -0.12 6.13 -11.17
N VAL A 11 -0.94 6.70 -10.27
CA VAL A 11 -0.69 6.70 -8.82
C VAL A 11 -0.51 5.27 -8.29
N LYS A 12 -1.34 4.32 -8.74
CA LYS A 12 -1.23 2.89 -8.37
C LYS A 12 0.09 2.23 -8.81
N ARG A 13 0.80 2.78 -9.81
CA ARG A 13 2.10 2.24 -10.26
C ARG A 13 3.29 2.86 -9.54
N LEU A 14 3.16 4.05 -8.95
CA LEU A 14 4.25 4.74 -8.23
C LEU A 14 4.91 3.90 -7.13
N PRO A 15 4.18 3.19 -6.24
CA PRO A 15 4.82 2.34 -5.23
C PRO A 15 5.67 1.23 -5.84
N ARG A 16 5.32 0.77 -7.04
CA ARG A 16 6.10 -0.23 -7.78
C ARG A 16 7.38 0.39 -8.33
N TYR A 17 7.32 1.57 -8.95
CA TYR A 17 8.52 2.31 -9.37
C TYR A 17 9.47 2.51 -8.19
N TYR A 18 8.96 3.01 -7.07
CA TYR A 18 9.73 3.25 -5.85
C TYR A 18 10.46 2.00 -5.35
N ARG A 19 9.80 0.83 -5.37
CA ARG A 19 10.41 -0.43 -4.97
C ARG A 19 11.61 -0.80 -5.85
N TYR A 20 11.42 -0.85 -7.17
CA TYR A 20 12.49 -1.24 -8.10
C TYR A 20 13.65 -0.24 -8.09
N LEU A 21 13.35 1.06 -7.95
CA LEU A 21 14.39 2.08 -7.82
C LEU A 21 15.18 1.93 -6.51
N GLY A 22 14.52 1.54 -5.42
CA GLY A 22 15.19 1.19 -4.17
C GLY A 22 16.14 0.01 -4.33
N ASP A 23 15.70 -1.07 -4.98
CA ASP A 23 16.54 -2.25 -5.25
C ASP A 23 17.78 -1.89 -6.10
N LEU A 24 17.60 -0.99 -7.08
CA LEU A 24 18.69 -0.48 -7.92
C LEU A 24 19.68 0.39 -7.12
N LEU A 25 19.17 1.23 -6.24
CA LEU A 25 19.97 2.10 -5.37
C LEU A 25 20.81 1.25 -4.40
N GLU A 26 20.21 0.23 -3.78
CA GLU A 26 20.92 -0.74 -2.93
C GLU A 26 21.99 -1.52 -3.70
N SER A 27 21.77 -1.74 -5.00
CA SER A 27 22.74 -2.39 -5.91
C SER A 27 23.82 -1.45 -6.46
N GLY A 28 23.83 -0.18 -6.06
CA GLY A 28 24.81 0.82 -6.51
C GLY A 28 24.63 1.27 -7.97
N VAL A 29 23.45 1.07 -8.56
CA VAL A 29 23.17 1.50 -9.93
C VAL A 29 22.89 3.00 -9.94
N GLU A 30 23.76 3.77 -10.59
CA GLU A 30 23.63 5.24 -10.64
C GLU A 30 22.59 5.72 -11.66
N ARG A 31 22.45 5.01 -12.79
CA ARG A 31 21.57 5.39 -13.90
C ARG A 31 20.81 4.21 -14.47
N ILE A 32 19.62 4.49 -14.99
CA ILE A 32 18.81 3.50 -15.72
C ILE A 32 18.04 4.15 -16.86
N SER A 33 17.94 3.47 -18.01
CA SER A 33 17.09 3.90 -19.12
C SER A 33 15.63 3.45 -18.93
N SER A 34 14.70 4.06 -19.66
CA SER A 34 13.30 3.59 -19.67
C SER A 34 13.17 2.17 -20.21
N ASN A 35 14.08 1.72 -21.09
CA ASN A 35 14.02 0.38 -21.67
C ASN A 35 14.43 -0.67 -20.62
N GLU A 36 15.56 -0.46 -19.95
CA GLU A 36 16.03 -1.36 -18.88
C GLU A 36 15.03 -1.43 -17.72
N LEU A 37 14.46 -0.29 -17.31
CA LEU A 37 13.44 -0.28 -16.26
C LEU A 37 12.17 -1.00 -16.71
N SER A 38 11.82 -0.92 -18.00
CA SER A 38 10.65 -1.58 -18.57
C SER A 38 10.76 -3.11 -18.56
N GLU A 39 11.95 -3.64 -18.84
CA GLU A 39 12.24 -5.08 -18.77
C GLU A 39 12.10 -5.61 -17.34
N LYS A 40 12.65 -4.89 -16.37
CA LYS A 40 12.56 -5.26 -14.95
C LYS A 40 11.11 -5.22 -14.43
N MET A 41 10.33 -4.23 -14.88
CA MET A 41 8.96 -4.02 -14.43
C MET A 41 7.89 -4.71 -15.29
N GLN A 42 8.26 -5.34 -16.41
CA GLN A 42 7.30 -5.97 -17.32
C GLN A 42 6.18 -5.00 -17.76
N VAL A 43 6.57 -3.78 -18.11
CA VAL A 43 5.71 -2.73 -18.69
C VAL A 43 6.39 -2.17 -19.94
N THR A 44 5.76 -1.29 -20.70
CA THR A 44 6.41 -0.67 -21.85
C THR A 44 7.23 0.55 -21.43
N ALA A 45 8.38 0.78 -22.08
CA ALA A 45 9.18 1.98 -21.85
C ALA A 45 8.40 3.28 -22.12
N SER A 46 7.43 3.24 -23.04
CA SER A 46 6.51 4.35 -23.31
C SER A 46 5.63 4.67 -22.10
N GLN A 47 5.06 3.65 -21.45
CA GLN A 47 4.26 3.83 -20.24
C GLN A 47 5.07 4.47 -19.12
N ILE A 48 6.32 4.02 -18.91
CA ILE A 48 7.21 4.60 -17.90
C ILE A 48 7.43 6.10 -18.18
N ARG A 49 7.80 6.45 -19.41
CA ARG A 49 8.01 7.86 -19.79
C ARG A 49 6.74 8.68 -19.57
N GLN A 50 5.59 8.17 -20.01
CA GLN A 50 4.31 8.86 -19.85
C GLN A 50 3.97 9.08 -18.37
N ASP A 51 4.12 8.06 -17.55
CA ASP A 51 3.84 8.12 -16.11
C ASP A 51 4.71 9.18 -15.42
N LEU A 52 6.01 9.09 -15.63
CA LEU A 52 7.00 10.00 -15.04
C LEU A 52 6.81 11.44 -15.52
N ASN A 53 6.52 11.65 -16.81
CA ASN A 53 6.29 12.99 -17.36
C ASN A 53 5.05 13.70 -16.76
N ASN A 54 4.15 13.00 -16.06
CA ASN A 54 3.05 13.68 -15.34
C ASN A 54 3.55 14.51 -14.15
N PHE A 55 4.72 14.20 -13.59
CA PHE A 55 5.25 14.85 -12.39
C PHE A 55 6.52 15.67 -12.67
N GLY A 56 7.09 15.59 -13.88
CA GLY A 56 8.24 16.37 -14.30
C GLY A 56 9.16 15.65 -15.28
N GLY A 57 10.15 16.37 -15.81
CA GLY A 57 11.20 15.81 -16.65
C GLY A 57 12.31 15.20 -15.79
N PHE A 58 12.14 13.95 -15.33
CA PHE A 58 13.13 13.30 -14.46
C PHE A 58 14.32 12.68 -15.20
N GLY A 59 14.27 12.63 -16.53
CA GLY A 59 15.26 11.95 -17.36
C GLY A 59 15.77 12.83 -18.49
N GLN A 60 16.93 12.45 -19.03
CA GLN A 60 17.54 13.10 -20.18
C GLN A 60 17.58 12.13 -21.36
N GLN A 61 17.18 12.61 -22.54
CA GLN A 61 17.18 11.81 -23.76
C GLN A 61 18.59 11.27 -24.05
N GLY A 62 18.70 9.97 -24.32
CA GLY A 62 19.98 9.28 -24.55
C GLY A 62 20.80 8.99 -23.29
N TYR A 63 20.42 9.54 -22.12
CA TYR A 63 21.20 9.42 -20.88
C TYR A 63 20.43 8.74 -19.73
N GLY A 64 19.11 8.62 -19.86
CA GLY A 64 18.26 7.93 -18.89
C GLY A 64 17.99 8.75 -17.62
N TYR A 65 17.58 8.05 -16.58
CA TYR A 65 17.27 8.60 -15.26
C TYR A 65 18.44 8.39 -14.31
N ASN A 66 18.75 9.39 -13.49
CA ASN A 66 19.57 9.16 -12.30
C ASN A 66 18.69 8.43 -11.26
N VAL A 67 19.15 7.29 -10.76
CA VAL A 67 18.35 6.40 -9.91
C VAL A 67 18.04 7.04 -8.57
N GLU A 68 19.04 7.61 -7.91
CA GLU A 68 18.87 8.27 -6.60
C GLU A 68 17.92 9.46 -6.68
N TYR A 69 18.12 10.33 -7.66
CA TYR A 69 17.24 11.48 -7.90
C TYR A 69 15.80 11.04 -8.16
N LEU A 70 15.60 10.08 -9.07
CA LEU A 70 14.25 9.60 -9.40
C LEU A 70 13.60 8.88 -8.19
N TYR A 71 14.36 8.10 -7.42
CA TYR A 71 13.88 7.45 -6.20
C TYR A 71 13.37 8.48 -5.19
N ASN A 72 14.16 9.53 -4.94
CA ASN A 72 13.81 10.59 -4.00
C ASN A 72 12.59 11.39 -4.45
N GLU A 73 12.50 11.74 -5.74
CA GLU A 73 11.34 12.46 -6.28
C GLU A 73 10.06 11.62 -6.22
N ILE A 74 10.12 10.33 -6.57
CA ILE A 74 8.98 9.42 -6.43
C ILE A 74 8.59 9.27 -4.95
N GLY A 75 9.57 9.23 -4.03
CA GLY A 75 9.34 9.24 -2.59
C GLY A 75 8.56 10.47 -2.13
N LYS A 76 8.94 11.67 -2.57
CA LYS A 76 8.22 12.94 -2.28
C LYS A 76 6.81 12.95 -2.85
N ILE A 77 6.63 12.49 -4.09
CA ILE A 77 5.30 12.39 -4.72
C ILE A 77 4.38 11.45 -3.91
N LEU A 78 4.92 10.35 -3.40
CA LEU A 78 4.22 9.42 -2.53
C LEU A 78 4.04 9.95 -1.09
N GLY A 79 4.64 11.10 -0.75
CA GLY A 79 4.60 11.69 0.58
C GLY A 79 5.40 10.92 1.63
N LEU A 80 6.45 10.19 1.21
CA LEU A 80 7.33 9.39 2.07
C LEU A 80 8.52 10.19 2.64
N ASP A 81 8.60 11.48 2.31
CA ASP A 81 9.52 12.47 2.85
C ASP A 81 9.12 12.97 4.26
N ARG A 82 7.95 12.54 4.74
CA ARG A 82 7.42 12.77 6.08
C ARG A 82 7.01 11.46 6.74
N GLN A 83 6.92 11.49 8.07
CA GLN A 83 6.41 10.36 8.83
C GLN A 83 4.89 10.38 8.87
N HIS A 84 4.30 9.18 8.79
CA HIS A 84 2.87 8.94 8.98
C HIS A 84 2.68 7.98 10.15
N ASN A 85 1.98 8.44 11.18
CA ASN A 85 1.67 7.61 12.33
C ASN A 85 0.48 6.72 12.01
N PHE A 86 0.57 5.42 12.30
CA PHE A 86 -0.54 4.51 12.12
C PHE A 86 -0.82 3.65 13.34
N ILE A 87 -2.08 3.24 13.45
CA ILE A 87 -2.54 2.25 14.43
C ILE A 87 -3.17 1.06 13.72
N ILE A 88 -3.25 -0.06 14.44
CA ILE A 88 -3.97 -1.26 14.01
C ILE A 88 -5.17 -1.48 14.93
N VAL A 89 -6.34 -1.72 14.35
CA VAL A 89 -7.53 -2.16 15.09
C VAL A 89 -7.77 -3.63 14.76
N GLY A 90 -7.72 -4.47 15.78
CA GLY A 90 -7.77 -5.93 15.73
C GLY A 90 -6.39 -6.56 15.89
N ALA A 91 -6.07 -7.05 17.09
CA ALA A 91 -4.84 -7.77 17.43
C ALA A 91 -4.90 -9.29 17.16
N GLY A 92 -5.72 -9.70 16.19
CA GLY A 92 -5.72 -11.06 15.66
C GLY A 92 -4.43 -11.42 14.90
N ASN A 93 -4.42 -12.56 14.23
CA ASN A 93 -3.23 -13.03 13.49
C ASN A 93 -2.73 -12.02 12.45
N LEU A 94 -3.64 -11.45 11.66
CA LEU A 94 -3.29 -10.47 10.62
C LEU A 94 -2.76 -9.16 11.22
N GLY A 95 -3.45 -8.60 12.22
CA GLY A 95 -3.01 -7.35 12.86
C GLY A 95 -1.64 -7.48 13.52
N ARG A 96 -1.39 -8.59 14.21
CA ARG A 96 -0.06 -8.89 14.79
C ARG A 96 1.01 -9.09 13.71
N ALA A 97 0.68 -9.76 12.59
CA ALA A 97 1.62 -9.92 11.49
C ALA A 97 2.01 -8.56 10.87
N LEU A 98 1.03 -7.66 10.67
CA LEU A 98 1.28 -6.32 10.16
C LEU A 98 2.09 -5.47 11.17
N GLY A 99 1.77 -5.52 12.46
CA GLY A 99 2.52 -4.79 13.49
C GLY A 99 3.97 -5.25 13.64
N ASN A 100 4.28 -6.51 13.31
CA ASN A 100 5.65 -7.03 13.30
C ASN A 100 6.46 -6.69 12.03
N TYR A 101 5.83 -6.08 11.01
CA TYR A 101 6.49 -5.81 9.73
C TYR A 101 7.34 -4.53 9.77
N LEU A 102 8.65 -4.68 10.06
CA LEU A 102 9.61 -3.57 10.23
C LEU A 102 9.75 -2.64 9.01
N ASN A 103 9.44 -3.13 7.81
CA ASN A 103 9.65 -2.36 6.58
C ASN A 103 8.70 -1.16 6.43
N PHE A 104 7.65 -1.08 7.24
CA PHE A 104 6.80 0.11 7.31
C PHE A 104 7.59 1.33 7.84
N GLU A 105 8.34 1.16 8.94
CA GLU A 105 9.13 2.24 9.54
C GLU A 105 10.21 2.76 8.60
N ARG A 106 10.87 1.85 7.86
CA ARG A 106 11.85 2.21 6.81
C ARG A 106 11.26 3.07 5.70
N ARG A 107 9.94 3.08 5.55
CA ARG A 107 9.20 3.83 4.53
C ARG A 107 8.45 5.03 5.12
N GLY A 108 8.76 5.42 6.36
CA GLY A 108 8.14 6.57 7.03
C GLY A 108 6.81 6.27 7.72
N PHE A 109 6.37 5.01 7.79
CA PHE A 109 5.13 4.64 8.49
C PHE A 109 5.45 4.15 9.92
N ILE A 110 5.07 4.93 10.92
CA ILE A 110 5.43 4.70 12.32
C ILE A 110 4.28 4.01 13.05
N PHE A 111 4.52 2.78 13.50
CA PHE A 111 3.54 2.00 14.25
C PHE A 111 3.41 2.55 15.67
N ARG A 112 2.26 3.14 16.01
CA ARG A 112 2.03 3.79 17.31
C ARG A 112 1.22 2.99 18.30
N GLY A 113 0.29 2.16 17.83
CA GLY A 113 -0.69 1.53 18.70
C GLY A 113 -1.41 0.38 18.03
N ILE A 114 -1.84 -0.57 18.84
CA ILE A 114 -2.73 -1.65 18.42
C ILE A 114 -3.84 -1.84 19.45
N PHE A 115 -5.07 -2.01 18.98
CA PHE A 115 -6.26 -2.04 19.82
C PHE A 115 -7.07 -3.32 19.58
N ASP A 116 -7.66 -3.88 20.62
CA ASP A 116 -8.58 -5.00 20.51
C ASP A 116 -9.68 -4.94 21.58
N CYS A 117 -10.82 -5.55 21.30
CA CYS A 117 -11.93 -5.67 22.26
C CYS A 117 -11.85 -6.94 23.11
N ASN A 118 -11.02 -7.93 22.72
CA ASN A 118 -10.78 -9.12 23.52
C ASN A 118 -9.85 -8.79 24.71
N PRO A 119 -10.33 -8.84 25.96
CA PRO A 119 -9.53 -8.54 27.14
C PRO A 119 -8.32 -9.46 27.31
N GLU A 120 -8.37 -10.68 26.77
CA GLU A 120 -7.25 -11.63 26.82
C GLU A 120 -6.06 -11.20 25.96
N LEU A 121 -6.30 -10.36 24.94
CA LEU A 121 -5.24 -9.82 24.09
C LEU A 121 -4.65 -8.53 24.66
N VAL A 122 -5.38 -7.82 25.52
CA VAL A 122 -4.92 -6.56 26.12
C VAL A 122 -3.67 -6.81 26.96
N GLY A 123 -2.67 -5.95 26.79
CA GLY A 123 -1.36 -6.09 27.43
C GLY A 123 -0.37 -7.00 26.68
N MET A 124 -0.83 -7.82 25.73
CA MET A 124 0.06 -8.57 24.84
C MET A 124 0.97 -7.61 24.08
N LYS A 125 2.24 -7.96 23.91
CA LYS A 125 3.18 -7.15 23.12
C LYS A 125 3.20 -7.57 21.65
N VAL A 126 3.15 -6.57 20.78
CA VAL A 126 3.49 -6.67 19.36
C VAL A 126 4.69 -5.75 19.14
N ARG A 127 5.90 -6.34 19.03
CA ARG A 127 7.18 -5.64 19.20
C ARG A 127 7.20 -4.90 20.55
N ASP A 128 7.40 -3.59 20.52
CA ASP A 128 7.49 -2.73 21.70
C ASP A 128 6.15 -2.05 22.06
N VAL A 129 5.09 -2.34 21.31
CA VAL A 129 3.75 -1.77 21.52
C VAL A 129 2.86 -2.80 22.22
N SER A 130 2.27 -2.42 23.35
CA SER A 130 1.25 -3.23 24.03
C SER A 130 -0.12 -3.04 23.38
N VAL A 131 -0.87 -4.13 23.25
CA VAL A 131 -2.28 -4.09 22.84
C VAL A 131 -3.08 -3.33 23.90
N MET A 132 -3.76 -2.28 23.47
CA MET A 132 -4.59 -1.42 24.29
C MET A 132 -6.07 -1.82 24.18
N PRO A 133 -6.87 -1.57 25.22
CA PRO A 133 -8.31 -1.80 25.17
C PRO A 133 -8.97 -0.81 24.19
N MET A 134 -10.04 -1.25 23.53
CA MET A 134 -10.70 -0.49 22.46
C MET A 134 -11.25 0.87 22.93
N GLU A 135 -11.60 0.98 24.21
CA GLU A 135 -12.11 2.18 24.87
C GLU A 135 -11.08 3.33 24.86
N GLU A 136 -9.79 3.02 24.82
CA GLU A 136 -8.72 4.03 24.79
C GLU A 136 -8.44 4.58 23.38
N MET A 137 -8.93 3.91 22.34
CA MET A 137 -8.60 4.21 20.93
C MET A 137 -8.89 5.67 20.55
N GLU A 138 -10.10 6.15 20.84
CA GLU A 138 -10.52 7.50 20.42
C GLU A 138 -9.65 8.59 21.04
N ARG A 139 -9.34 8.44 22.34
CA ARG A 139 -8.42 9.33 23.06
C ARG A 139 -7.01 9.24 22.48
N PHE A 140 -6.51 8.03 22.27
CA PHE A 140 -5.17 7.81 21.73
C PHE A 140 -5.00 8.44 20.35
N VAL A 141 -5.98 8.28 19.46
CA VAL A 141 -5.95 8.88 18.11
C VAL A 141 -5.80 10.40 18.17
N ARG A 142 -6.59 11.07 19.03
CA ARG A 142 -6.54 12.52 19.21
C ARG A 142 -5.22 13.01 19.82
N GLU A 143 -4.67 12.27 20.78
CA GLU A 143 -3.48 12.69 21.53
C GLU A 143 -2.15 12.39 20.80
N ASN A 144 -2.13 11.41 19.87
CA ASN A 144 -0.90 10.91 19.26
C ASN A 144 -0.75 11.25 17.77
N ASN A 145 -1.57 12.14 17.22
CA ASN A 145 -1.54 12.57 15.81
C ASN A 145 -1.52 11.38 14.85
N ILE A 146 -2.52 10.51 14.94
CA ILE A 146 -2.60 9.32 14.09
C ILE A 146 -3.19 9.68 12.74
N ASP A 147 -2.50 9.27 11.66
CA ASP A 147 -2.86 9.58 10.28
C ASP A 147 -3.67 8.45 9.65
N ILE A 148 -3.26 7.21 9.93
CA ILE A 148 -3.74 6.01 9.25
C ILE A 148 -4.25 4.99 10.28
N ALA A 149 -5.43 4.43 10.04
CA ALA A 149 -5.94 3.30 10.79
C ALA A 149 -5.99 2.05 9.91
N VAL A 150 -5.42 0.94 10.40
CA VAL A 150 -5.48 -0.35 9.72
C VAL A 150 -6.57 -1.19 10.36
N LEU A 151 -7.59 -1.59 9.60
CA LEU A 151 -8.68 -2.41 10.11
C LEU A 151 -8.44 -3.88 9.77
N THR A 152 -8.13 -4.68 10.79
CA THR A 152 -7.96 -6.14 10.69
C THR A 152 -8.99 -6.88 11.54
N ILE A 153 -10.21 -6.32 11.60
CA ILE A 153 -11.36 -6.84 12.34
C ILE A 153 -12.41 -7.46 11.43
N PRO A 154 -13.35 -8.26 11.97
CA PRO A 154 -14.49 -8.77 11.22
C PRO A 154 -15.37 -7.65 10.64
N LYS A 155 -16.09 -7.98 9.56
CA LYS A 155 -17.03 -7.08 8.87
C LYS A 155 -18.01 -6.38 9.82
N THR A 156 -18.50 -7.09 10.84
CA THR A 156 -19.49 -6.59 11.79
C THR A 156 -19.00 -5.41 12.62
N GLY A 157 -17.69 -5.32 12.88
CA GLY A 157 -17.08 -4.22 13.63
C GLY A 157 -16.52 -3.10 12.77
N ALA A 158 -16.29 -3.32 11.48
CA ALA A 158 -15.51 -2.41 10.64
C ALA A 158 -16.15 -1.03 10.45
N VAL A 159 -17.46 -0.97 10.15
CA VAL A 159 -18.18 0.29 9.92
C VAL A 159 -18.22 1.19 11.18
N PRO A 160 -18.72 0.74 12.34
CA PRO A 160 -18.79 1.60 13.52
C PRO A 160 -17.40 2.05 14.03
N VAL A 161 -16.38 1.21 13.85
CA VAL A 161 -14.99 1.57 14.17
C VAL A 161 -14.47 2.63 13.21
N ALA A 162 -14.71 2.50 11.90
CA ALA A 162 -14.32 3.49 10.91
C ALA A 162 -14.95 4.86 11.19
N GLU A 163 -16.23 4.90 11.56
CA GLU A 163 -16.93 6.15 11.92
C GLU A 163 -16.25 6.84 13.11
N LYS A 164 -15.95 6.10 14.18
CA LYS A 164 -15.23 6.63 15.36
C LYS A 164 -13.85 7.16 14.97
N LEU A 165 -13.11 6.42 14.16
CA LEU A 165 -11.77 6.83 13.72
C LEU A 165 -11.82 8.14 12.93
N VAL A 166 -12.77 8.27 12.01
CA VAL A 166 -12.98 9.50 11.22
C VAL A 166 -13.36 10.67 12.10
N GLN A 167 -14.29 10.49 13.04
CA GLN A 167 -14.70 11.53 13.99
C GLN A 167 -13.53 12.01 14.88
N ASN A 168 -12.51 11.18 15.05
CA ASN A 168 -11.34 11.46 15.86
C ASN A 168 -10.11 11.94 15.07
N GLY A 169 -10.25 12.19 13.77
CA GLY A 169 -9.24 12.90 12.97
C GLY A 169 -8.29 12.01 12.15
N ILE A 170 -8.57 10.71 12.02
CA ILE A 170 -7.87 9.86 11.04
C ILE A 170 -8.08 10.42 9.63
N ARG A 171 -7.05 10.34 8.79
CA ARG A 171 -7.08 10.82 7.40
C ARG A 171 -7.18 9.70 6.38
N ALA A 172 -6.75 8.49 6.75
CA ALA A 172 -6.84 7.32 5.88
C ALA A 172 -7.13 6.02 6.63
N ILE A 173 -7.83 5.10 5.96
CA ILE A 173 -8.12 3.76 6.46
C ILE A 173 -7.55 2.73 5.49
N TRP A 174 -6.72 1.83 6.00
CA TRP A 174 -6.28 0.65 5.29
C TRP A 174 -7.11 -0.55 5.72
N ASN A 175 -8.09 -0.91 4.88
CA ASN A 175 -9.19 -1.78 5.27
C ASN A 175 -8.98 -3.21 4.78
N PHE A 176 -8.75 -4.16 5.70
CA PHE A 176 -8.73 -5.59 5.41
C PHE A 176 -10.07 -6.27 5.73
N ALA A 177 -11.06 -5.54 6.24
CA ALA A 177 -12.39 -6.09 6.43
C ALA A 177 -13.08 -6.31 5.08
N HIS A 178 -13.86 -7.38 4.97
CA HIS A 178 -14.63 -7.72 3.77
C HIS A 178 -15.92 -6.87 3.65
N VAL A 179 -15.78 -5.56 3.71
CA VAL A 179 -16.87 -4.58 3.57
C VAL A 179 -16.34 -3.24 3.07
N ASP A 180 -17.09 -2.62 2.17
CA ASP A 180 -16.82 -1.25 1.74
C ASP A 180 -17.25 -0.25 2.81
N LEU A 181 -16.37 0.67 3.13
CA LEU A 181 -16.62 1.71 4.12
C LEU A 181 -17.17 2.95 3.41
N ASN A 182 -18.32 3.44 3.87
CA ASN A 182 -18.86 4.72 3.44
C ASN A 182 -18.37 5.81 4.41
N VAL A 183 -17.34 6.55 4.01
CA VAL A 183 -16.73 7.61 4.83
C VAL A 183 -16.88 8.97 4.14
N PRO A 184 -16.83 10.09 4.91
CA PRO A 184 -16.90 11.43 4.35
C PRO A 184 -15.82 11.71 3.30
N GLU A 185 -16.12 12.66 2.41
CA GLU A 185 -15.17 13.16 1.42
C GLU A 185 -13.90 13.70 2.10
N GLY A 186 -12.73 13.39 1.53
CA GLY A 186 -11.43 13.73 2.10
C GLY A 186 -10.76 12.58 2.88
N ILE A 187 -11.53 11.61 3.39
CA ILE A 187 -10.96 10.40 4.01
C ILE A 187 -10.58 9.40 2.92
N GLN A 188 -9.31 8.98 2.92
CA GLN A 188 -8.84 7.98 1.97
C GLN A 188 -9.11 6.57 2.49
N VAL A 189 -9.65 5.68 1.65
CA VAL A 189 -9.84 4.27 2.00
C VAL A 189 -9.18 3.41 0.95
N GLU A 190 -8.25 2.55 1.37
CA GLU A 190 -7.67 1.51 0.52
C GLU A 190 -8.14 0.14 1.02
N ASN A 191 -8.95 -0.54 0.22
CA ASN A 191 -9.47 -1.87 0.52
C ASN A 191 -8.49 -2.96 0.07
N VAL A 192 -8.20 -3.91 0.97
CA VAL A 192 -7.39 -5.10 0.68
C VAL A 192 -8.23 -6.36 0.76
N HIS A 193 -8.45 -6.98 -0.40
CA HIS A 193 -9.13 -8.27 -0.50
C HIS A 193 -8.12 -9.35 -0.90
N LEU A 194 -7.60 -10.06 0.11
CA LEU A 194 -6.63 -11.15 -0.10
C LEU A 194 -7.21 -12.26 -0.98
N SER A 195 -8.49 -12.59 -0.79
CA SER A 195 -9.20 -13.60 -1.57
C SER A 195 -9.29 -13.27 -3.05
N ASP A 196 -9.49 -12.00 -3.41
CA ASP A 196 -9.56 -11.57 -4.82
C ASP A 196 -8.24 -11.87 -5.55
N SER A 197 -7.12 -11.75 -4.85
CA SER A 197 -5.80 -12.05 -5.41
C SER A 197 -5.64 -13.55 -5.70
N LEU A 198 -6.12 -14.42 -4.81
CA LEU A 198 -6.17 -15.86 -5.04
C LEU A 198 -7.14 -16.24 -6.18
N MET A 199 -8.31 -15.59 -6.26
CA MET A 199 -9.28 -15.81 -7.33
C MET A 199 -8.70 -15.44 -8.71
N LYS A 200 -7.92 -14.36 -8.80
CA LYS A 200 -7.20 -13.99 -10.04
C LYS A 200 -6.20 -15.07 -10.45
N LEU A 201 -5.48 -15.67 -9.50
CA LEU A 201 -4.58 -16.79 -9.79
C LEU A 201 -5.36 -18.00 -10.33
N SER A 202 -6.49 -18.35 -9.69
CA SER A 202 -7.36 -19.44 -10.17
C SER A 202 -7.83 -19.21 -11.61
N TYR A 203 -8.26 -17.99 -11.95
CA TYR A 203 -8.61 -17.63 -13.32
C TYR A 203 -7.45 -17.77 -14.31
N ASN A 204 -6.25 -17.32 -13.92
CA ASN A 204 -5.05 -17.40 -14.77
C ASN A 204 -4.60 -18.85 -14.99
N ILE A 205 -4.66 -19.69 -13.96
CA ILE A 205 -4.40 -21.13 -14.06
C ILE A 205 -5.37 -21.76 -15.07
N ARG A 206 -6.68 -21.49 -14.93
CA ARG A 206 -7.70 -21.99 -15.88
C ARG A 206 -7.45 -21.52 -17.31
N ARG A 207 -7.02 -20.27 -17.51
CA ARG A 207 -6.68 -19.75 -18.86
C ARG A 207 -5.39 -20.33 -19.43
N GLY A 208 -4.39 -20.58 -18.61
CA GLY A 208 -3.14 -21.24 -19.00
C GLY A 208 -3.34 -22.73 -19.33
N GLN A 209 -4.44 -23.34 -18.87
CA GLN A 209 -4.82 -24.73 -19.11
C GLN A 209 -5.78 -24.91 -20.31
N LYS A 210 -5.71 -24.08 -21.36
CA LYS A 210 -6.46 -24.40 -22.59
C LYS A 210 -6.03 -25.80 -23.09
N PRO A 211 -6.96 -26.70 -23.46
CA PRO A 211 -6.62 -28.05 -23.90
C PRO A 211 -5.76 -28.00 -25.17
N GLU A 212 -4.77 -28.89 -25.25
CA GLU A 212 -4.22 -29.33 -26.53
C GLU A 212 -5.40 -29.73 -27.44
N GLU A 213 -5.46 -29.13 -28.63
CA GLU A 213 -6.34 -29.59 -29.68
C GLU A 213 -6.02 -31.06 -29.90
N PHE A 214 -6.97 -31.95 -29.58
CA PHE A 214 -6.91 -33.32 -30.07
C PHE A 214 -6.96 -33.23 -31.59
N GLU A 215 -5.82 -33.45 -32.24
CA GLU A 215 -5.76 -33.79 -33.64
C GLU A 215 -6.65 -35.02 -33.85
N ASP A 216 -7.78 -34.80 -34.53
CA ASP A 216 -8.69 -35.85 -34.96
C ASP A 216 -7.92 -36.70 -35.99
N GLY A 217 -7.26 -37.75 -35.50
CA GLY A 217 -6.69 -38.82 -36.31
C GLY A 217 -7.84 -39.50 -37.04
N GLY A 218 -7.93 -39.22 -38.33
CA GLY A 218 -9.12 -39.48 -39.12
C GLY A 218 -9.57 -40.93 -39.28
N THR A 219 -10.76 -41.05 -39.86
CA THR A 219 -11.05 -41.94 -40.99
C THR A 219 -12.15 -41.33 -41.84
#